data_AF-A0A1P8B2A8-F1
#
_entry.id   AF-A0A1P8B2A8-F1
#
_cell.length_a   1.000
_cell.length_b   1.000
_cell.length_c   1.000
_cell.angle_alpha   90.00
_cell.angle_beta   90.00
_cell.angle_gamma   90.00
#
_symmetry.space_group_name_H-M   'P 1'
#
loop_
_entity.id
_entity.type
_entity.pdbx_description
1 polymer ?
#
loop_
_entity_poly.entity_id
_entity_poly.type
_entity_poly.pdbx_seq_one_letter_code
_entity_poly.pdbx_strand_id
1 'polypeptide(L)'
;MKLQHIFISTILFNNLNIRLRIFTISEICNIYVQSSFKGKHKRERENEVFLSSAGPVYRNLLSEKGFPPRDSDIITTWDIFSKSVEKFPDNKMLGWRQIVDEKVGPYMWKTYKEVYEEVLLIGSALRAGE
;
A
#
# COMPACT_ATOMS: atom_id res chain seq x y z
N MET A 1 -10.35 15.24 -35.94
CA MET A 1 -9.94 13.94 -35.35
C MET A 1 -8.76 14.00 -34.38
N LYS A 2 -7.71 14.82 -34.59
CA LYS A 2 -6.52 14.82 -33.70
C LYS A 2 -6.80 15.26 -32.25
N LEU A 3 -7.71 16.22 -32.01
CA LEU A 3 -8.01 16.68 -30.64
C LEU A 3 -8.76 15.63 -29.79
N GLN A 4 -9.70 14.88 -30.37
CA GLN A 4 -10.46 13.87 -29.62
C GLN A 4 -9.59 12.68 -29.21
N HIS A 5 -8.63 12.29 -30.05
CA HIS A 5 -7.67 11.23 -29.71
C HIS A 5 -6.75 11.62 -28.55
N ILE A 6 -6.29 12.87 -28.51
CA ILE A 6 -5.46 13.36 -27.39
C ILE A 6 -6.28 13.31 -26.09
N PHE A 7 -7.51 13.82 -26.11
CA PHE A 7 -8.37 13.88 -24.92
C PHE A 7 -8.68 12.48 -24.35
N ILE A 8 -9.01 11.51 -25.21
CA ILE A 8 -9.26 10.12 -24.81
C ILE A 8 -7.99 9.48 -24.24
N SER A 9 -6.82 9.74 -24.84
CA SER A 9 -5.55 9.19 -24.34
C SER A 9 -5.18 9.75 -22.96
N THR A 10 -5.38 11.05 -22.71
CA THR A 10 -5.14 11.66 -21.40
C THR A 10 -6.09 11.11 -20.34
N ILE A 11 -7.37 10.91 -20.68
CA ILE A 11 -8.37 10.33 -19.76
C ILE A 11 -8.03 8.87 -19.45
N LEU A 12 -7.69 8.05 -20.45
CA LEU A 12 -7.30 6.65 -20.25
C LEU A 12 -5.99 6.53 -19.47
N PHE A 13 -5.01 7.40 -19.72
CA PHE A 13 -3.74 7.40 -19.01
C PHE A 13 -3.91 7.85 -17.55
N ASN A 14 -4.75 8.85 -17.29
CA ASN A 14 -5.11 9.27 -15.93
C ASN A 14 -5.92 8.19 -15.22
N ASN A 15 -6.92 7.58 -15.87
CA ASN A 15 -7.71 6.49 -15.30
C ASN A 15 -6.86 5.25 -15.02
N LEU A 16 -5.91 4.89 -15.90
CA LEU A 16 -5.00 3.76 -15.68
C LEU A 16 -4.03 4.05 -14.53
N ASN A 17 -3.51 5.29 -14.42
CA ASN A 17 -2.71 5.70 -13.27
C ASN A 17 -3.53 5.71 -11.97
N ILE A 18 -4.79 6.15 -12.00
CA ILE A 18 -5.69 6.09 -10.84
C ILE A 18 -5.97 4.63 -10.46
N ARG A 19 -6.22 3.75 -11.45
CA ARG A 19 -6.43 2.32 -11.22
C ARG A 19 -5.19 1.67 -10.60
N LEU A 20 -4.00 1.93 -11.15
CA LEU A 20 -2.74 1.45 -10.60
C LEU A 20 -2.50 2.03 -9.19
N ARG A 21 -2.87 3.28 -8.92
CA ARG A 21 -2.79 3.90 -7.59
C ARG A 21 -3.76 3.30 -6.57
N ILE A 22 -4.98 2.91 -6.94
CA ILE A 22 -5.90 2.23 -6.01
C ILE A 22 -5.32 0.90 -5.54
N PHE A 23 -4.66 0.14 -6.43
CA PHE A 23 -3.95 -1.08 -6.04
C PHE A 23 -2.84 -0.80 -5.00
N THR A 24 -2.16 0.35 -5.09
CA THR A 24 -1.10 0.71 -4.11
C THR A 24 -1.64 1.00 -2.70
N ILE A 25 -2.88 1.50 -2.53
CA ILE A 25 -3.44 1.74 -1.18
C ILE A 25 -3.72 0.40 -0.48
N SER A 26 -4.18 -0.61 -1.22
CA SER A 26 -4.31 -1.98 -0.70
C SER A 26 -2.95 -2.53 -0.25
N GLU A 27 -1.88 -2.23 -0.98
CA GLU A 27 -0.51 -2.64 -0.62
C GLU A 27 0.02 -1.89 0.60
N ILE A 28 -0.24 -0.58 0.75
CA ILE A 28 0.13 0.20 1.94
C ILE A 28 -0.55 -0.35 3.20
N CYS A 29 -1.83 -0.73 3.09
CA CYS A 29 -2.54 -1.39 4.18
C CYS A 29 -1.86 -2.72 4.57
N ASN A 30 -1.43 -3.50 3.58
CA ASN A 30 -0.75 -4.77 3.82
C ASN A 30 0.66 -4.55 4.41
N ILE A 31 1.40 -3.53 3.98
CA ILE A 31 2.72 -3.18 4.53
C ILE A 31 2.62 -2.65 5.96
N TYR A 32 1.62 -1.82 6.30
CA TYR A 32 1.42 -1.35 7.68
C TYR A 32 1.04 -2.51 8.61
N VAL A 33 0.15 -3.39 8.13
CA VAL A 33 -0.18 -4.65 8.81
C VAL A 33 1.04 -5.58 8.89
N GLN A 34 1.97 -5.61 7.95
CA GLN A 34 3.19 -6.43 8.09
C GLN A 34 4.28 -5.78 8.96
N SER A 35 4.40 -4.45 8.93
CA SER A 35 5.46 -3.71 9.63
C SER A 35 5.23 -3.67 11.14
N SER A 36 3.97 -3.55 11.56
CA SER A 36 3.56 -3.72 12.97
C SER A 36 3.84 -5.16 13.47
N PHE A 37 4.02 -6.12 12.55
CA PHE A 37 4.22 -7.54 12.84
C PHE A 37 5.67 -8.01 12.78
N LYS A 38 6.66 -7.10 12.80
CA LYS A 38 8.09 -7.44 12.96
C LYS A 38 8.44 -8.23 14.25
N GLY A 39 7.45 -8.69 15.02
CA GLY A 39 7.59 -9.57 16.16
C GLY A 39 7.43 -11.04 15.81
N LYS A 40 8.58 -11.73 15.72
CA LYS A 40 8.80 -13.13 16.12
C LYS A 40 8.16 -14.19 15.21
N HIS A 41 8.90 -14.79 14.27
CA HIS A 41 8.54 -16.13 13.79
C HIS A 41 8.81 -17.16 14.91
N LYS A 42 7.80 -17.93 15.30
CA LYS A 42 7.97 -19.11 16.16
C LYS A 42 8.27 -20.28 15.24
N ARG A 43 9.44 -20.89 15.42
CA ARG A 43 9.82 -22.13 14.75
C ARG A 43 9.16 -23.27 15.51
N GLU A 44 8.16 -23.90 14.92
CA GLU A 44 7.56 -25.10 15.48
C GLU A 44 8.28 -26.32 14.87
N ARG A 45 8.94 -27.09 15.73
CA ARG A 45 9.40 -28.45 15.38
C ARG A 45 8.21 -29.35 15.70
N GLU A 46 7.37 -29.62 14.71
CA GLU A 46 6.35 -30.65 14.86
C GLU A 46 6.96 -32.03 14.59
N ASN A 47 6.70 -32.88 15.58
CA ASN A 47 6.97 -34.30 15.75
C ASN A 47 7.01 -35.11 14.45
N GLU A 48 7.95 -36.06 14.43
CA GLU A 48 8.26 -37.01 13.36
C GLU A 48 7.03 -37.67 12.72
N VAL A 49 6.48 -37.06 11.66
CA VAL A 49 5.73 -37.78 10.65
C VAL A 49 6.67 -37.92 9.46
N PHE A 50 6.98 -39.18 9.14
CA PHE A 50 7.88 -39.61 8.06
C PHE A 50 7.34 -39.18 6.69
N LEU A 51 7.49 -37.90 6.36
CA LEU A 51 7.48 -37.38 5.00
C LEU A 51 8.80 -36.65 4.81
N SER A 52 9.70 -37.32 4.09
CA SER A 52 11.13 -37.07 3.92
C SER A 52 11.50 -35.77 3.17
N SER A 53 10.65 -34.75 3.23
CA SER A 53 10.96 -33.41 2.71
C SER A 53 10.08 -32.33 3.37
N ALA A 54 9.94 -32.35 4.69
CA ALA A 54 9.30 -31.26 5.42
C ALA A 54 10.36 -30.22 5.82
N GLY A 55 10.60 -29.24 4.94
CA GLY A 55 11.18 -27.97 5.39
C GLY A 55 10.28 -27.33 6.47
N PRO A 56 10.79 -26.41 7.30
CA PRO A 56 9.98 -25.75 8.31
C PRO A 56 8.72 -25.17 7.67
N VAL A 57 7.55 -25.48 8.23
CA VAL A 57 6.28 -24.88 7.80
C VAL A 57 6.31 -23.43 8.23
N TYR A 58 6.62 -22.53 7.29
CA TYR A 58 6.51 -21.08 7.52
C TYR A 58 5.04 -20.70 7.55
N ARG A 59 4.44 -20.73 8.74
CA ARG A 59 3.10 -20.22 8.96
C ARG A 59 3.17 -18.84 9.62
N ASN A 60 2.27 -17.94 9.22
CA ASN A 60 2.14 -16.65 9.87
C ASN A 60 1.69 -16.89 11.33
N LEU A 61 2.36 -16.29 12.32
CA LEU A 61 1.94 -16.37 13.72
C LEU A 61 0.48 -15.97 13.95
N LEU A 62 -0.05 -15.12 13.08
CA LEU A 62 -1.45 -14.69 13.10
C LEU A 62 -2.45 -15.82 12.91
N SER A 63 -2.08 -16.91 12.24
CA SER A 63 -3.01 -18.04 12.08
C SER A 63 -3.11 -18.90 13.36
N GLU A 64 -2.06 -18.91 14.19
CA GLU A 64 -2.05 -19.62 15.48
C GLU A 64 -2.67 -18.75 16.57
N LYS A 65 -2.21 -17.49 16.68
CA LYS A 65 -2.53 -16.59 17.79
C LYS A 65 -3.70 -15.64 17.53
N GLY A 66 -4.19 -15.60 16.29
CA GLY A 66 -5.17 -14.62 15.85
C GLY A 66 -4.58 -13.21 15.71
N PHE A 67 -5.41 -12.29 15.21
CA PHE A 67 -5.07 -10.87 15.17
C PHE A 67 -5.20 -10.24 16.56
N PRO A 68 -4.33 -9.27 16.91
CA PRO A 68 -4.57 -8.44 18.08
C PRO A 68 -5.93 -7.72 17.96
N PRO A 69 -6.55 -7.34 19.08
CA PRO A 69 -7.75 -6.53 19.06
C PRO A 69 -7.56 -5.29 18.19
N ARG A 70 -8.58 -4.92 17.42
CA ARG A 70 -8.56 -3.67 16.65
C ARG A 70 -8.50 -2.50 17.63
N ASP A 71 -7.64 -1.53 17.32
CA ASP A 71 -7.61 -0.25 18.03
C ASP A 71 -8.99 0.44 17.91
N SER A 72 -9.51 0.96 19.02
CA SER A 72 -10.83 1.61 19.05
C SER A 72 -10.88 2.85 18.16
N ASP A 73 -9.73 3.51 17.99
CA ASP A 73 -9.63 4.79 17.29
C ASP A 73 -9.40 4.62 15.79
N ILE A 74 -9.24 3.38 15.33
CA ILE A 74 -8.90 3.03 13.96
C ILE A 74 -9.97 2.10 13.40
N ILE A 75 -11.01 2.70 12.83
CA ILE A 75 -12.18 1.98 12.32
C ILE A 75 -12.04 1.72 10.83
N THR A 76 -11.44 2.67 10.10
CA THR A 76 -11.35 2.67 8.64
C THR A 76 -9.90 2.67 8.16
N THR A 77 -9.71 2.30 6.89
CA THR A 77 -8.41 2.42 6.21
C THR A 77 -7.92 3.88 6.18
N TRP A 78 -8.85 4.84 6.10
CA TRP A 78 -8.52 6.25 6.19
C TRP A 78 -7.96 6.63 7.57
N ASP A 79 -8.48 6.05 8.65
CA ASP A 79 -7.96 6.30 10.01
C ASP A 79 -6.53 5.78 10.14
N ILE A 80 -6.24 4.57 9.62
CA ILE A 80 -4.89 4.02 9.57
C ILE A 80 -3.94 4.96 8.82
N PHE A 81 -4.37 5.42 7.64
CA PHE A 81 -3.55 6.26 6.79
C PHE A 81 -3.32 7.64 7.41
N SER A 82 -4.37 8.32 7.85
CA SER A 82 -4.30 9.65 8.48
C SER A 82 -3.45 9.64 9.76
N LYS A 83 -3.61 8.64 10.64
CA LYS A 83 -2.75 8.47 11.82
C LYS A 83 -1.28 8.21 11.47
N SER A 84 -1.03 7.49 10.37
CA SER A 84 0.34 7.28 9.88
C SER A 84 0.98 8.57 9.39
N VAL A 85 0.22 9.43 8.72
CA VAL A 85 0.66 10.76 8.28
C VAL A 85 0.94 11.68 9.47
N GLU A 86 0.06 11.69 10.48
CA GLU A 86 0.27 12.46 11.72
C GLU A 86 1.56 12.08 12.43
N LYS A 87 1.86 10.76 12.52
CA LYS A 87 3.00 10.24 13.25
C LYS A 87 4.32 10.31 12.47
N PHE A 88 4.26 10.13 11.15
CA PHE A 88 5.44 9.99 10.30
C PHE A 88 5.30 10.76 8.97
N PRO A 89 5.09 12.09 9.02
CA PRO A 89 4.77 12.89 7.83
C PRO A 89 5.88 12.84 6.76
N ASP A 90 7.14 12.85 7.18
CA ASP A 90 8.31 12.95 6.29
C ASP A 90 8.81 11.58 5.78
N ASN A 91 8.19 10.49 6.23
CA ASN A 91 8.59 9.15 5.77
C ASN A 91 8.17 8.92 4.32
N LYS A 92 9.01 8.20 3.57
CA LYS A 92 8.71 7.78 2.20
C LYS A 92 7.52 6.81 2.20
N MET A 93 6.50 7.13 1.41
CA MET A 93 5.26 6.36 1.31
C MET A 93 5.08 5.77 -0.09
N LEU A 94 4.93 6.64 -1.10
CA LEU A 94 4.60 6.22 -2.47
C LEU A 94 5.83 6.37 -3.35
N GLY A 95 6.36 5.25 -3.81
CA GLY A 95 7.51 5.20 -4.72
C GLY A 95 7.11 4.93 -6.15
N TRP A 96 7.80 5.54 -7.12
CA TRP A 96 7.73 5.16 -8.53
C TRP A 96 9.09 5.29 -9.20
N ARG A 97 9.31 4.55 -10.28
CA ARG A 97 10.51 4.72 -11.11
C ARG A 97 10.20 5.68 -12.24
N GLN A 98 11.05 6.68 -12.41
CA GLN A 98 10.98 7.53 -13.58
C GLN A 98 11.55 6.78 -14.79
N ILE A 99 10.82 6.74 -15.90
CA ILE A 99 11.33 6.23 -17.17
C ILE A 99 11.69 7.47 -17.99
N VAL A 100 12.98 7.63 -18.32
CA VAL A 100 13.49 8.74 -19.11
C VAL A 100 14.24 8.14 -20.29
N ASP A 101 13.88 8.53 -21.52
CA ASP A 101 14.53 8.06 -22.76
C ASP A 101 14.64 6.53 -22.85
N GLU A 102 13.53 5.82 -22.58
CA GLU A 102 13.44 4.35 -22.54
C GLU A 102 14.32 3.66 -21.47
N LYS A 103 15.07 4.43 -20.68
CA LYS A 103 15.91 3.94 -19.59
C LYS A 103 15.20 4.06 -18.25
N VAL A 104 15.36 3.03 -17.44
CA VAL A 104 14.82 3.01 -16.07
C VAL A 104 15.70 3.89 -15.18
N GLY A 105 15.17 5.04 -14.79
CA GLY A 105 15.82 5.98 -13.88
C GLY A 105 15.72 5.58 -12.40
N PRO A 106 16.16 6.48 -11.50
CA PRO A 106 16.10 6.24 -10.06
C PRO A 106 14.66 6.16 -9.55
N TYR A 107 14.50 5.57 -8.37
CA TYR A 107 13.24 5.56 -7.64
C TYR A 107 12.99 6.95 -7.03
N MET A 108 11.87 7.56 -7.41
CA MET A 108 11.33 8.75 -6.80
C MET A 108 10.34 8.34 -5.70
N TRP A 109 10.26 9.14 -4.65
CA TRP A 109 9.38 8.89 -3.52
C TRP A 109 8.61 10.16 -3.17
N LYS A 110 7.34 9.99 -2.87
CA LYS A 110 6.54 10.96 -2.12
C LYS A 110 6.51 10.59 -0.64
N THR A 111 6.49 11.62 0.17
CA THR A 111 6.30 11.54 1.62
C THR A 111 4.83 11.25 1.95
N TYR A 112 4.56 10.74 3.16
CA TYR A 112 3.19 10.58 3.65
C TYR A 112 2.41 11.90 3.60
N LYS A 113 3.06 13.02 3.97
CA LYS A 113 2.45 14.35 3.94
C LYS A 113 2.00 14.77 2.54
N GLU A 114 2.88 14.65 1.54
CA GLU A 114 2.55 15.03 0.15
C GLU A 114 1.38 14.19 -0.41
N VAL A 115 1.39 12.87 -0.15
CA VAL A 115 0.30 12.00 -0.61
C VAL A 115 -1.01 12.34 0.12
N TYR A 116 -0.95 12.66 1.41
CA TYR A 116 -2.13 13.06 2.16
C TYR A 116 -2.78 14.32 1.61
N GLU A 117 -1.97 15.35 1.32
CA GLU A 117 -2.43 16.60 0.69
C GLU A 117 -3.05 16.34 -0.70
N GLU A 118 -2.43 15.48 -1.52
CA GLU A 118 -2.99 15.06 -2.82
C GLU A 118 -4.34 14.35 -2.67
N VAL A 119 -4.47 13.44 -1.71
CA VAL A 119 -5.73 12.70 -1.49
C VAL A 119 -6.82 13.64 -0.99
N LEU A 120 -6.50 14.60 -0.11
CA LEU A 120 -7.46 15.62 0.31
C LEU A 120 -7.94 16.48 -0.85
N LEU A 121 -7.05 16.87 -1.75
CA LEU A 121 -7.39 17.64 -2.96
C LEU A 121 -8.28 16.84 -3.92
N ILE A 122 -7.98 15.56 -4.13
CA ILE A 122 -8.81 14.69 -4.96
C ILE A 122 -10.20 14.51 -4.31
N GLY A 123 -10.23 14.29 -3.00
CA GLY A 123 -11.48 14.13 -2.25
C GLY A 123 -12.36 15.38 -2.25
N SER A 124 -11.77 16.58 -2.19
CA SER A 124 -12.51 17.83 -2.31
C SER A 124 -13.02 18.08 -3.73
N ALA A 125 -12.22 17.77 -4.75
CA ALA A 125 -12.64 17.88 -6.15
C ALA A 125 -13.81 16.95 -6.49
N LEU A 126 -13.82 15.72 -5.94
CA LEU A 126 -14.93 14.78 -6.13
C LEU A 126 -16.25 15.30 -5.54
N ARG A 127 -16.21 15.98 -4.38
CA ARG A 127 -17.38 16.60 -3.75
C ARG A 127 -17.82 17.91 -4.39
N ALA A 128 -16.99 18.53 -5.21
CA ALA A 128 -17.35 19.77 -5.92
C ALA A 128 -17.98 19.49 -7.29
N GLY A 129 -17.83 18.26 -7.80
CA GLY A 129 -18.39 17.83 -9.09
C GLY A 129 -19.78 17.20 -8.99
N GLU A 130 -20.31 17.02 -7.77
CA GLU A 130 -21.72 16.68 -7.50
C GLU A 130 -22.58 17.94 -7.40
#